data_AF-A0A930LYE9-F1
#
_entry.id   AF-A0A930LYE9-F1
#
_cell.length_a   1.000
_cell.length_b   1.000
_cell.length_c   1.000
_cell.angle_alpha   90.00
_cell.angle_beta   90.00
_cell.angle_gamma   90.00
#
_symmetry.space_group_name_H-M   'P 1'
#
loop_
_entity.id
_entity.type
_entity.pdbx_description
1 polymer ?
#
loop_
_entity_poly.entity_id
_entity_poly.type
_entity_poly.pdbx_seq_one_letter_code
_entity_poly.pdbx_strand_id
1 'polypeptide(L)'
;MSSLPASAQVASSPSEDAQPGGRPARGSTAHRPKPGRKVYLDCINVLAIIGVVALHNRFNYRVDYDSPGWVLENILSGTAVAAVPLFFMASGITLLNFTERESVGTFYKKRFTKILVPLLIWGQIYLFARSWFTHTPLPKGEEILAVLLAPSTVGVTLWYLEALIGVYLVLPIFSYALRGAGEKKVRLAWLMAVLGLFMPIATTTVHKINPHIMPEFTAPIVGYVGFCFLGYALANTSFSLPWRLVIYVLGVAGSLTHILYGPYLTLNHHGLESLAMSYLSIPTIFWASAVFVFFKSLPLNRLPQAAQTGLRKLSALTFGVYLIHLLIIQGLAAYGWPLVDYRLEAPYALMVWASSLILVWLLRWIPPVRKWLVP
;
A
#
# COMPACT_ATOMS: atom_id res chain seq x y z
N MET A 1 84.85 10.43 -10.84
CA MET A 1 85.86 10.85 -9.86
C MET A 1 85.26 12.06 -9.13
N SER A 2 84.55 11.87 -8.01
CA SER A 2 85.09 11.82 -6.63
C SER A 2 85.87 13.10 -6.32
N SER A 3 85.49 13.94 -5.34
CA SER A 3 85.52 13.58 -3.93
C SER A 3 84.79 14.62 -3.03
N LEU A 4 84.13 14.11 -1.98
CA LEU A 4 83.79 14.82 -0.74
C LEU A 4 85.08 15.08 0.09
N PRO A 5 85.05 15.87 1.19
CA PRO A 5 84.76 15.26 2.50
C PRO A 5 84.07 16.15 3.58
N ALA A 6 83.50 15.43 4.57
CA ALA A 6 83.49 15.65 6.04
C ALA A 6 82.81 16.90 6.64
N SER A 7 81.67 16.84 7.33
CA SER A 7 81.29 16.16 8.61
C SER A 7 81.59 16.97 9.88
N ALA A 8 80.53 17.37 10.59
CA ALA A 8 80.52 17.61 12.04
C ALA A 8 79.14 17.20 12.61
N GLN A 9 79.12 16.09 13.37
CA GLN A 9 78.09 15.76 14.37
C GLN A 9 78.42 16.55 15.66
N VAL A 10 77.49 16.85 16.57
CA VAL A 10 77.11 15.97 17.71
C VAL A 10 76.02 16.67 18.57
N ALA A 11 75.03 15.88 19.01
CA ALA A 11 74.17 15.96 20.23
C ALA A 11 73.23 17.18 20.43
N SER A 12 72.04 17.10 21.02
CA SER A 12 71.25 16.03 21.68
C SER A 12 69.85 16.60 21.98
N SER A 13 68.80 15.80 21.80
CA SER A 13 67.47 16.00 22.39
C SER A 13 67.48 15.77 23.92
N PRO A 14 66.50 16.32 24.66
CA PRO A 14 65.40 15.44 25.10
C PRO A 14 63.99 16.06 24.99
N SER A 15 63.03 15.15 25.01
CA SER A 15 61.58 15.23 24.86
C SER A 15 60.81 15.65 26.11
N GLU A 16 59.50 15.86 25.89
CA GLU A 16 58.35 15.87 26.83
C GLU A 16 57.87 17.23 27.34
N ASP A 17 56.75 17.71 26.76
CA ASP A 17 55.50 17.78 27.52
C ASP A 17 54.27 17.92 26.61
N ALA A 18 53.21 17.21 26.99
CA ALA A 18 52.02 16.94 26.18
C ALA A 18 50.74 17.57 26.78
N GLN A 19 49.86 18.03 25.86
CA GLN A 19 48.38 18.19 25.96
C GLN A 19 47.77 19.37 26.75
N PRO A 20 46.48 19.77 26.54
CA PRO A 20 45.42 19.13 25.72
C PRO A 20 44.56 20.04 24.80
N GLY A 21 43.83 19.41 23.86
CA GLY A 21 42.39 19.67 23.74
C GLY A 21 41.85 20.62 22.66
N GLY A 22 42.06 20.31 21.37
CA GLY A 22 41.26 20.88 20.27
C GLY A 22 40.20 19.89 19.78
N ARG A 23 38.95 19.99 20.24
CA ARG A 23 37.82 19.20 19.72
C ARG A 23 37.64 19.43 18.21
N PRO A 24 37.46 18.40 17.37
CA PRO A 24 36.95 18.62 16.02
C PRO A 24 35.50 19.12 16.14
N ALA A 25 35.22 20.24 15.49
CA ALA A 25 33.90 20.84 15.42
C ALA A 25 32.87 19.77 15.02
N ARG A 26 31.86 19.58 15.89
CA ARG A 26 30.72 18.70 15.66
C ARG A 26 30.16 18.99 14.28
N GLY A 27 30.04 17.92 13.48
CA GLY A 27 29.53 17.98 12.13
C GLY A 27 28.27 18.82 12.03
N SER A 28 28.31 19.79 11.11
CA SER A 28 27.11 20.38 10.52
C SER A 28 26.17 19.22 10.19
N THR A 29 25.05 19.15 10.90
CA THR A 29 23.95 18.28 10.52
C THR A 29 23.42 18.83 9.21
N ALA A 30 24.01 18.36 8.10
CA ALA A 30 23.52 18.65 6.77
C ALA A 30 22.05 18.26 6.76
N HIS A 31 21.18 19.25 6.82
CA HIS A 31 19.74 19.07 6.76
C HIS A 31 19.45 18.55 5.36
N ARG A 32 19.51 17.22 5.19
CA ARG A 32 19.20 16.59 3.90
C ARG A 32 17.82 17.12 3.50
N PRO A 33 17.71 17.79 2.34
CA PRO A 33 16.44 18.36 1.93
C PRO A 33 15.40 17.25 1.93
N LYS A 34 14.29 17.47 2.63
CA LYS A 34 13.15 16.54 2.59
C LYS A 34 12.79 16.34 1.12
N PRO A 35 12.70 15.10 0.62
CA PRO A 35 12.35 14.88 -0.78
C PRO A 35 11.06 15.65 -1.10
N GLY A 36 11.08 16.38 -2.22
CA GLY A 36 9.94 17.18 -2.67
C GLY A 36 8.67 16.32 -2.71
N ARG A 37 7.58 16.86 -2.18
CA ARG A 37 6.29 16.16 -2.10
C ARG A 37 5.82 15.80 -3.50
N LYS A 38 5.41 14.55 -3.69
CA LYS A 38 4.89 14.02 -4.95
C LYS A 38 3.36 14.15 -4.98
N VAL A 39 2.82 15.23 -5.56
CA VAL A 39 1.38 15.53 -5.59
C VAL A 39 0.55 14.38 -6.19
N TYR A 40 1.10 13.66 -7.17
CA TYR A 40 0.43 12.51 -7.76
C TYR A 40 0.15 11.37 -6.77
N LEU A 41 0.95 11.23 -5.70
CA LEU A 41 0.68 10.23 -4.66
C LEU A 41 -0.58 10.57 -3.86
N ASP A 42 -0.86 11.86 -3.66
CA ASP A 42 -2.09 12.28 -3.00
C ASP A 42 -3.31 11.95 -3.87
N CYS A 43 -3.22 12.18 -5.19
CA CYS A 43 -4.27 11.77 -6.13
C CYS A 43 -4.48 10.26 -6.16
N ILE A 44 -3.39 9.48 -6.19
CA ILE A 44 -3.44 8.02 -6.16
C ILE A 44 -4.12 7.54 -4.87
N ASN A 45 -3.76 8.08 -3.71
CA ASN A 45 -4.37 7.70 -2.43
C ASN A 45 -5.87 8.02 -2.39
N VAL A 46 -6.28 9.19 -2.91
CA VAL A 46 -7.68 9.60 -2.96
C VAL A 46 -8.48 8.72 -3.92
N LEU A 47 -7.96 8.44 -5.12
CA LEU A 47 -8.62 7.56 -6.08
C LEU A 47 -8.71 6.12 -5.53
N ALA A 48 -7.61 5.60 -4.99
CA ALA A 48 -7.57 4.25 -4.45
C ALA A 48 -8.59 4.06 -3.31
N ILE A 49 -8.76 5.04 -2.41
CA ILE A 49 -9.75 4.89 -1.35
C ILE A 49 -11.20 4.90 -1.88
N ILE A 50 -11.49 5.68 -2.92
CA ILE A 50 -12.80 5.66 -3.58
C ILE A 50 -13.05 4.27 -4.18
N GLY A 51 -12.03 3.71 -4.86
CA GLY A 51 -12.09 2.35 -5.40
C GLY A 51 -12.32 1.28 -4.31
N VAL A 52 -11.62 1.38 -3.17
CA VAL A 52 -11.88 0.47 -2.03
C VAL A 52 -13.31 0.55 -1.57
N VAL A 53 -13.88 1.75 -1.38
CA VAL A 53 -15.28 1.88 -0.93
C VAL A 53 -16.23 1.25 -1.96
N ALA A 54 -16.03 1.52 -3.25
CA ALA A 54 -16.84 0.93 -4.32
C ALA A 54 -16.82 -0.61 -4.29
N LEU A 55 -15.65 -1.24 -4.12
CA LEU A 55 -15.49 -2.70 -4.09
C LEU A 55 -16.19 -3.41 -2.93
N HIS A 56 -16.50 -2.70 -1.84
CA HIS A 56 -17.08 -3.29 -0.63
C HIS A 56 -18.57 -3.01 -0.46
N ASN A 57 -19.20 -2.27 -1.38
CA ASN A 57 -20.65 -2.14 -1.42
C ASN A 57 -21.35 -3.47 -1.76
N ARG A 58 -20.63 -4.40 -2.39
CA ARG A 58 -21.11 -5.74 -2.80
C ARG A 58 -21.72 -6.56 -1.66
N PHE A 59 -21.33 -6.31 -0.41
CA PHE A 59 -21.76 -7.14 0.73
C PHE A 59 -23.25 -7.03 1.07
N ASN A 60 -23.96 -6.07 0.47
CA ASN A 60 -25.35 -5.79 0.82
C ASN A 60 -26.39 -6.43 -0.09
N TYR A 61 -26.01 -7.01 -1.24
CA TYR A 61 -26.98 -7.63 -2.13
C TYR A 61 -26.38 -8.84 -2.87
N ARG A 62 -27.19 -9.88 -3.05
CA ARG A 62 -26.84 -11.00 -3.91
C ARG A 62 -27.06 -10.57 -5.35
N VAL A 63 -26.01 -10.68 -6.15
CA VAL A 63 -26.09 -10.46 -7.58
C VAL A 63 -26.28 -11.82 -8.24
N ASP A 64 -27.40 -11.98 -8.95
CA ASP A 64 -27.57 -13.15 -9.80
C ASP A 64 -26.53 -13.09 -10.92
N TYR A 65 -25.82 -14.20 -11.12
CA TYR A 65 -24.90 -14.36 -12.25
C TYR A 65 -25.64 -14.05 -13.56
N ASP A 66 -24.95 -13.42 -14.50
CA ASP A 66 -25.50 -12.97 -15.79
C ASP A 66 -26.59 -11.87 -15.74
N SER A 67 -26.83 -11.25 -14.58
CA SER A 67 -27.71 -10.07 -14.49
C SER A 67 -27.01 -8.77 -14.94
N PRO A 68 -27.76 -7.71 -15.31
CA PRO A 68 -27.18 -6.38 -15.54
C PRO A 68 -26.43 -5.83 -14.32
N GLY A 69 -26.85 -6.20 -13.11
CA GLY A 69 -26.13 -5.88 -11.88
C GLY A 69 -24.76 -6.54 -11.82
N TRP A 70 -24.66 -7.79 -12.27
CA TRP A 70 -23.38 -8.52 -12.33
C TRP A 70 -22.42 -7.91 -13.33
N VAL A 71 -22.92 -7.49 -14.49
CA VAL A 71 -22.09 -6.78 -15.47
C VAL A 71 -21.56 -5.46 -14.88
N LEU A 72 -22.43 -4.68 -14.23
CA LEU A 72 -22.02 -3.43 -13.57
C LEU A 72 -20.99 -3.68 -12.47
N GLU A 73 -21.20 -4.69 -11.62
CA GLU A 73 -20.27 -5.09 -10.57
C GLU A 73 -18.89 -5.44 -11.17
N ASN A 74 -18.85 -6.20 -12.25
CA ASN A 74 -17.59 -6.57 -12.89
C ASN A 74 -16.87 -5.37 -13.51
N ILE A 75 -17.61 -4.40 -14.07
CA ILE A 75 -17.05 -3.12 -14.55
C ILE A 75 -16.45 -2.32 -13.38
N LEU A 76 -17.20 -2.16 -12.29
CA LEU A 76 -16.74 -1.44 -11.10
C LEU A 76 -15.54 -2.16 -10.46
N SER A 77 -15.59 -3.49 -10.38
CA SER A 77 -14.53 -4.33 -9.86
C SER A 77 -13.26 -4.22 -10.70
N GLY A 78 -13.34 -4.44 -12.01
CA GLY A 78 -12.17 -4.40 -12.89
C GLY A 78 -11.56 -3.01 -13.08
N THR A 79 -12.30 -1.95 -12.79
CA THR A 79 -11.76 -0.57 -12.74
C THR A 79 -11.17 -0.24 -11.38
N ALA A 80 -11.80 -0.67 -10.28
CA ALA A 80 -11.37 -0.37 -8.92
C ALA A 80 -10.33 -1.34 -8.35
N VAL A 81 -10.11 -2.53 -8.95
CA VAL A 81 -9.18 -3.57 -8.46
C VAL A 81 -7.75 -3.06 -8.26
N ALA A 82 -7.34 -2.03 -8.99
CA ALA A 82 -6.03 -1.39 -8.83
C ALA A 82 -5.86 -0.66 -7.48
N ALA A 83 -6.94 -0.40 -6.73
CA ALA A 83 -6.90 0.36 -5.48
C ALA A 83 -5.90 -0.19 -4.46
N VAL A 84 -5.96 -1.50 -4.19
CA VAL A 84 -5.05 -2.16 -3.23
C VAL A 84 -3.60 -2.16 -3.73
N PRO A 85 -3.28 -2.61 -4.96
CA PRO A 85 -1.96 -2.46 -5.55
C PRO A 85 -1.38 -1.04 -5.46
N LEU A 86 -2.19 -0.02 -5.73
CA LEU A 86 -1.77 1.38 -5.70
C LEU A 86 -1.32 1.82 -4.30
N PHE A 87 -1.98 1.36 -3.23
CA PHE A 87 -1.52 1.65 -1.87
C PHE A 87 -0.17 0.98 -1.54
N PHE A 88 0.06 -0.25 -2.01
CA PHE A 88 1.38 -0.90 -1.86
C PHE A 88 2.45 -0.19 -2.69
N MET A 89 2.14 0.23 -3.92
CA MET A 89 3.04 1.03 -4.74
C MET A 89 3.41 2.35 -4.06
N ALA A 90 2.44 3.06 -3.48
CA ALA A 90 2.67 4.29 -2.72
C ALA A 90 3.54 4.04 -1.48
N SER A 91 3.32 2.92 -0.78
CA SER A 91 4.14 2.49 0.35
C SER A 91 5.59 2.24 -0.07
N GLY A 92 5.80 1.54 -1.19
CA GLY A 92 7.15 1.31 -1.73
C GLY A 92 7.91 2.60 -2.04
N ILE A 93 7.25 3.58 -2.68
CA ILE A 93 7.87 4.87 -3.03
C ILE A 93 8.28 5.64 -1.79
N THR A 94 7.45 5.61 -0.75
CA THR A 94 7.69 6.40 0.46
C THR A 94 8.62 5.72 1.45
N LEU A 95 8.66 4.38 1.47
CA LEU A 95 9.30 3.63 2.53
C LEU A 95 10.53 2.82 2.09
N LEU A 96 10.70 2.41 0.83
CA LEU A 96 11.82 1.54 0.44
C LEU A 96 13.22 2.16 0.66
N ASN A 97 13.34 3.49 0.67
CA ASN A 97 14.60 4.18 1.00
C ASN A 97 14.64 4.72 2.44
N PHE A 98 13.87 4.16 3.39
CA PHE A 98 13.82 4.73 4.74
C PHE A 98 15.18 4.67 5.46
N THR A 99 16.01 3.66 5.17
CA THR A 99 17.35 3.48 5.79
C THR A 99 18.34 4.59 5.43
N GLU A 100 18.02 5.44 4.46
CA GLU A 100 18.78 6.66 4.14
C GLU A 100 18.44 7.82 5.10
N ARG A 101 17.35 7.71 5.88
CA ARG A 101 16.73 8.81 6.63
C ARG A 101 16.50 8.50 8.11
N GLU A 102 16.27 7.25 8.48
CA GLU A 102 15.99 6.84 9.85
C GLU A 102 16.50 5.42 10.16
N SER A 103 16.69 5.12 11.45
CA SER A 103 17.09 3.79 11.91
C SER A 103 15.93 2.79 11.85
N VAL A 104 16.25 1.48 11.78
CA VAL A 104 15.25 0.39 11.75
C VAL A 104 14.32 0.42 12.97
N GLY A 105 14.86 0.64 14.17
CA GLY A 105 14.04 0.76 15.39
C GLY A 105 13.06 1.93 15.33
N THR A 106 13.50 3.08 14.80
CA THR A 106 12.62 4.25 14.61
C THR A 106 11.53 3.96 13.57
N PHE A 107 11.90 3.29 12.48
CA PHE A 107 10.96 2.87 11.45
C PHE A 107 9.87 1.97 12.03
N TYR A 108 10.24 0.86 12.69
CA TYR A 108 9.27 -0.06 13.28
C TYR A 108 8.36 0.61 14.29
N LYS A 109 8.91 1.41 15.22
CA LYS A 109 8.10 2.15 16.19
C LYS A 109 7.06 3.03 15.48
N LYS A 110 7.46 3.82 14.49
CA LYS A 110 6.52 4.70 13.77
C LYS A 110 5.48 3.94 12.95
N ARG A 111 5.86 2.83 12.31
CA ARG A 111 4.98 2.09 11.41
C ARG A 111 4.02 1.18 12.15
N PHE A 112 4.51 0.37 13.08
CA PHE A 112 3.66 -0.55 13.84
C PHE A 112 2.71 0.20 14.76
N THR A 113 3.12 1.30 15.41
CA THR A 113 2.19 2.11 16.21
C THR A 113 1.04 2.68 15.36
N LYS A 114 1.28 3.00 14.09
CA LYS A 114 0.25 3.53 13.17
C LYS A 114 -0.63 2.47 12.52
N ILE A 115 -0.27 1.19 12.62
CA ILE A 115 -1.03 0.10 12.01
C ILE A 115 -1.61 -0.84 13.07
N LEU A 116 -0.75 -1.39 13.93
CA LEU A 116 -1.14 -2.40 14.90
C LEU A 116 -2.14 -1.83 15.91
N VAL A 117 -1.95 -0.59 16.38
CA VAL A 117 -2.90 0.02 17.32
C VAL A 117 -4.28 0.23 16.68
N PRO A 118 -4.42 0.90 15.51
CA PRO A 118 -5.70 0.94 14.82
C PRO A 118 -6.27 -0.43 14.48
N LEU A 119 -5.45 -1.39 14.03
CA LEU A 119 -5.90 -2.74 13.67
C LEU A 119 -6.59 -3.44 14.85
N LEU A 120 -5.96 -3.42 16.03
CA LEU A 120 -6.52 -4.04 17.23
C LEU A 120 -7.78 -3.32 17.71
N ILE A 121 -7.77 -1.98 17.74
CA ILE A 121 -8.93 -1.19 18.18
C ILE A 121 -10.11 -1.39 17.23
N TRP A 122 -9.89 -1.29 15.91
CA TRP A 122 -10.94 -1.46 14.92
C TRP A 122 -11.44 -2.89 14.83
N GLY A 123 -10.58 -3.89 15.00
CA GLY A 123 -11.02 -5.29 15.12
C GLY A 123 -12.07 -5.45 16.21
N GLN A 124 -11.82 -4.88 17.40
CA GLN A 124 -12.80 -4.89 18.49
C GLN A 124 -14.05 -4.07 18.14
N ILE A 125 -13.92 -2.87 17.56
CA ILE A 125 -15.07 -2.07 17.13
C ILE A 125 -15.97 -2.86 16.18
N TYR A 126 -15.41 -3.55 15.18
CA TYR A 126 -16.17 -4.39 14.25
C TYR A 126 -16.86 -5.56 14.96
N LEU A 127 -16.18 -6.21 15.91
CA LEU A 127 -16.77 -7.29 16.71
C LEU A 127 -18.00 -6.81 17.50
N PHE A 128 -17.87 -5.71 18.25
CA PHE A 128 -18.99 -5.16 19.03
C PHE A 128 -20.09 -4.57 18.15
N ALA A 129 -19.73 -3.89 17.05
CA ALA A 129 -20.69 -3.35 16.10
C ALA A 129 -21.50 -4.45 15.42
N ARG A 130 -20.87 -5.59 15.10
CA ARG A 130 -21.59 -6.77 14.59
C ARG A 130 -22.66 -7.21 15.58
N SER A 131 -22.31 -7.45 16.85
CA SER A 131 -23.30 -7.85 17.86
C SER A 131 -24.43 -6.84 18.01
N TRP A 132 -24.09 -5.54 17.96
CA TRP A 132 -25.08 -4.46 18.01
C TRP A 132 -26.04 -4.49 16.82
N PHE A 133 -25.52 -4.54 15.59
CA PHE A 133 -26.33 -4.52 14.37
C PHE A 133 -27.16 -5.78 14.15
N THR A 134 -26.69 -6.94 14.64
CA THR A 134 -27.42 -8.20 14.51
C THR A 134 -28.29 -8.55 15.72
N HIS A 135 -28.36 -7.67 16.73
CA HIS A 135 -29.09 -7.89 17.98
C HIS A 135 -28.73 -9.22 18.67
N THR A 136 -27.47 -9.63 18.59
CA THR A 136 -26.96 -10.85 19.24
C THR A 136 -26.30 -10.50 20.57
N PRO A 137 -26.09 -11.48 21.47
CA PRO A 137 -25.37 -11.24 22.72
C PRO A 137 -24.01 -10.57 22.52
N LEU A 138 -23.55 -9.87 23.56
CA LEU A 138 -22.21 -9.27 23.56
C LEU A 138 -21.14 -10.37 23.44
N PRO A 139 -20.02 -10.09 22.75
CA PRO A 139 -18.95 -11.05 22.55
C PRO A 139 -18.37 -11.55 23.89
N LYS A 140 -18.11 -12.85 23.98
CA LYS A 140 -17.42 -13.43 25.14
C LYS A 140 -15.92 -13.13 25.11
N GLY A 141 -15.24 -13.37 26.23
CA GLY A 141 -13.79 -13.17 26.35
C GLY A 141 -12.96 -13.97 25.33
N GLU A 142 -13.43 -15.16 24.95
CA GLU A 142 -12.81 -16.01 23.91
C GLU A 142 -12.87 -15.35 22.52
N GLU A 143 -14.00 -14.74 22.17
CA GLU A 143 -14.18 -14.03 20.89
C GLU A 143 -13.32 -12.77 20.83
N ILE A 144 -13.28 -12.02 21.94
CA ILE A 144 -12.42 -10.83 22.07
C ILE A 144 -10.96 -11.21 21.85
N LEU A 145 -10.49 -12.30 22.48
CA LEU A 145 -9.11 -12.78 22.34
C LEU A 145 -8.83 -13.30 20.92
N ALA A 146 -9.77 -14.03 20.30
CA ALA A 146 -9.62 -14.52 18.93
C ALA A 146 -9.47 -13.36 17.93
N VAL A 147 -10.25 -12.29 18.09
CA VAL A 147 -10.17 -11.09 17.21
C VAL A 147 -8.85 -10.33 17.37
N LEU A 148 -8.15 -10.42 18.52
CA LEU A 148 -6.81 -9.84 18.64
C LEU A 148 -5.77 -10.56 17.76
N LEU A 149 -5.99 -11.85 17.48
CA LEU A 149 -5.11 -12.68 16.64
C LEU A 149 -5.51 -12.65 15.16
N ALA A 150 -6.82 -12.51 14.88
CA ALA A 150 -7.35 -12.49 13.52
C ALA A 150 -8.43 -11.41 13.32
N PRO A 151 -8.08 -10.11 13.36
CA PRO A 151 -9.04 -9.00 13.19
C PRO A 151 -9.85 -9.06 11.88
N SER A 152 -9.26 -9.58 10.80
CA SER A 152 -9.93 -9.71 9.50
C SER A 152 -11.14 -10.66 9.49
N THR A 153 -11.30 -11.51 10.52
CA THR A 153 -12.47 -12.40 10.66
C THR A 153 -13.77 -11.65 10.94
N VAL A 154 -13.69 -10.45 11.53
CA VAL A 154 -14.86 -9.61 11.85
C VAL A 154 -14.95 -8.36 10.99
N GLY A 155 -13.81 -7.81 10.57
CA GLY A 155 -13.72 -6.70 9.64
C GLY A 155 -12.93 -7.14 8.42
N VAL A 156 -13.61 -7.68 7.39
CA VAL A 156 -12.94 -8.30 6.23
C VAL A 156 -11.84 -7.41 5.67
N THR A 157 -12.08 -6.10 5.52
CA THR A 157 -11.13 -5.14 4.96
C THR A 157 -9.81 -5.09 5.72
N LEU A 158 -9.78 -5.37 7.03
CA LEU A 158 -8.60 -5.33 7.90
C LEU A 158 -7.47 -6.28 7.46
N TRP A 159 -7.77 -7.26 6.59
CA TRP A 159 -6.77 -8.11 5.93
C TRP A 159 -5.65 -7.28 5.30
N TYR A 160 -5.95 -6.09 4.77
CA TYR A 160 -4.94 -5.23 4.15
C TYR A 160 -3.91 -4.72 5.18
N LEU A 161 -4.32 -4.44 6.43
CA LEU A 161 -3.37 -4.06 7.49
C LEU A 161 -2.52 -5.24 7.95
N GLU A 162 -3.10 -6.44 8.00
CA GLU A 162 -2.37 -7.69 8.27
C GLU A 162 -1.30 -7.95 7.20
N ALA A 163 -1.65 -7.77 5.92
CA ALA A 163 -0.70 -7.83 4.82
C ALA A 163 0.38 -6.74 4.93
N LEU A 164 0.02 -5.52 5.31
CA LEU A 164 0.95 -4.40 5.46
C LEU A 164 1.94 -4.59 6.62
N ILE A 165 1.53 -5.26 7.70
CA ILE A 165 2.43 -5.74 8.77
C ILE A 165 3.51 -6.63 8.18
N GLY A 166 3.12 -7.63 7.37
CA GLY A 166 4.07 -8.52 6.69
C GLY A 166 5.05 -7.78 5.78
N VAL A 167 4.55 -6.83 4.97
CA VAL A 167 5.39 -5.96 4.13
C VAL A 167 6.39 -5.17 4.96
N TYR A 168 5.95 -4.58 6.08
CA TYR A 168 6.81 -3.75 6.93
C TYR A 168 7.88 -4.54 7.66
N LEU A 169 7.62 -5.79 8.04
CA LEU A 169 8.62 -6.67 8.66
C LEU A 169 9.82 -6.93 7.74
N VAL A 170 9.58 -7.10 6.43
CA VAL A 170 10.66 -7.41 5.48
C VAL A 170 11.27 -6.16 4.83
N LEU A 171 10.61 -5.01 4.94
CA LEU A 171 11.06 -3.78 4.29
C LEU A 171 12.48 -3.32 4.65
N PRO A 172 12.98 -3.47 5.90
CA PRO A 172 14.36 -3.12 6.23
C PRO A 172 15.40 -3.89 5.41
N ILE A 173 15.17 -5.18 5.18
CA ILE A 173 16.06 -6.05 4.39
C ILE A 173 16.20 -5.47 2.97
N PHE A 174 15.05 -5.19 2.35
CA PHE A 174 14.99 -4.62 1.00
C PHE A 174 15.52 -3.19 0.92
N SER A 175 15.32 -2.40 1.97
CA SER A 175 15.83 -1.03 2.03
C SER A 175 17.36 -1.02 2.07
N TYR A 176 17.99 -1.90 2.86
CA TYR A 176 19.44 -2.06 2.85
C TYR A 176 19.95 -2.61 1.51
N ALA A 177 19.25 -3.57 0.89
CA ALA A 177 19.61 -4.08 -0.43
C ALA A 177 19.61 -2.97 -1.51
N LEU A 178 18.57 -2.13 -1.54
CA LEU A 178 18.50 -0.98 -2.45
C LEU A 178 19.60 0.05 -2.18
N ARG A 179 19.90 0.32 -0.90
CA ARG A 179 20.99 1.21 -0.51
C ARG A 179 22.35 0.68 -0.98
N GLY A 180 22.60 -0.61 -0.81
CA GLY A 180 23.83 -1.28 -1.26
C GLY A 180 23.95 -1.34 -2.78
N ALA A 181 22.84 -1.41 -3.52
CA ALA A 181 22.83 -1.42 -4.98
C ALA A 181 23.27 -0.09 -5.61
N GLY A 182 23.31 1.01 -4.85
CA GLY A 182 23.79 2.31 -5.32
C GLY A 182 23.08 2.78 -6.59
N GLU A 183 23.83 3.00 -7.66
CA GLU A 183 23.30 3.41 -8.96
C GLU A 183 22.37 2.37 -9.61
N LYS A 184 22.55 1.08 -9.28
CA LYS A 184 21.75 -0.03 -9.83
C LYS A 184 20.41 -0.21 -9.11
N LYS A 185 20.08 0.63 -8.13
CA LYS A 185 18.86 0.50 -7.29
C LYS A 185 17.55 0.40 -8.10
N VAL A 186 17.41 1.15 -9.19
CA VAL A 186 16.19 1.10 -10.02
C VAL A 186 16.09 -0.22 -10.78
N ARG A 187 17.22 -0.74 -11.28
CA ARG A 187 17.28 -2.06 -11.94
C ARG A 187 16.98 -3.18 -10.95
N LEU A 188 17.53 -3.10 -9.73
CA LEU A 188 17.20 -4.04 -8.65
C LEU A 188 15.71 -3.97 -8.30
N ALA A 189 15.12 -2.78 -8.23
CA ALA A 189 13.70 -2.63 -7.95
C ALA A 189 12.83 -3.27 -9.04
N TRP A 190 13.18 -3.12 -10.32
CA TRP A 190 12.50 -3.83 -11.41
C TRP A 190 12.61 -5.36 -11.27
N LEU A 191 13.81 -5.87 -10.99
CA LEU A 191 14.02 -7.31 -10.77
C LEU A 191 13.17 -7.83 -9.60
N MET A 192 13.18 -7.13 -8.46
CA MET A 192 12.38 -7.52 -7.29
C MET A 192 10.88 -7.39 -7.52
N ALA A 193 10.44 -6.41 -8.33
CA ALA A 193 9.04 -6.31 -8.75
C ALA A 193 8.62 -7.52 -9.59
N VAL A 194 9.43 -7.88 -10.59
CA VAL A 194 9.18 -9.06 -11.44
C VAL A 194 9.15 -10.33 -10.60
N LEU A 195 10.17 -10.58 -9.76
CA LEU A 195 10.22 -11.77 -8.91
C LEU A 195 9.05 -11.80 -7.91
N GLY A 196 8.79 -10.69 -7.22
CA GLY A 196 7.74 -10.63 -6.21
C GLY A 196 6.33 -10.81 -6.77
N LEU A 197 6.07 -10.33 -7.99
CA LEU A 197 4.75 -10.44 -8.63
C LEU A 197 4.59 -11.73 -9.44
N PHE A 198 5.66 -12.23 -10.07
CA PHE A 198 5.62 -13.46 -10.85
C PHE A 198 5.53 -14.71 -9.98
N MET A 199 6.22 -14.74 -8.83
CA MET A 199 6.24 -15.92 -7.96
C MET A 199 4.84 -16.39 -7.52
N PRO A 200 3.94 -15.51 -7.01
CA PRO A 200 2.57 -15.92 -6.68
C PRO A 200 1.79 -16.46 -7.88
N ILE A 201 1.98 -15.89 -9.07
CA ILE A 201 1.33 -16.36 -10.30
C ILE A 201 1.83 -17.76 -10.64
N ALA A 202 3.15 -17.97 -10.61
CA ALA A 202 3.77 -19.26 -10.90
C ALA A 202 3.32 -20.33 -9.91
N THR A 203 3.40 -20.07 -8.60
CA THR A 203 3.00 -21.06 -7.58
C THR A 203 1.52 -21.38 -7.65
N THR A 204 0.66 -20.37 -7.84
CA THR A 204 -0.79 -20.57 -8.01
C THR A 204 -1.10 -21.39 -9.26
N THR A 205 -0.41 -21.11 -10.37
CA THR A 205 -0.63 -21.83 -11.63
C THR A 205 -0.20 -23.30 -11.50
N VAL A 206 0.99 -23.55 -10.94
CA VAL A 206 1.48 -24.93 -10.72
C VAL A 206 0.56 -25.68 -9.76
N HIS A 207 0.11 -25.05 -8.66
CA HIS A 207 -0.85 -25.65 -7.74
C HIS A 207 -2.16 -26.05 -8.44
N LYS A 208 -2.71 -25.16 -9.29
CA LYS A 208 -3.95 -25.45 -10.04
C LYS A 208 -3.78 -26.55 -11.09
N ILE A 209 -2.59 -26.69 -11.68
CA ILE A 209 -2.28 -27.77 -12.64
C ILE A 209 -2.10 -29.10 -11.90
N ASN A 210 -1.32 -29.10 -10.81
CA ASN A 210 -1.06 -30.29 -10.01
C ASN A 210 -0.76 -29.93 -8.55
N PRO A 211 -1.76 -30.05 -7.65
CA PRO A 211 -1.61 -29.75 -6.23
C PRO A 211 -0.56 -30.60 -5.50
N HIS A 212 -0.21 -31.78 -6.03
CA HIS A 212 0.82 -32.64 -5.42
C HIS A 212 2.24 -32.11 -5.62
N ILE A 213 2.47 -31.35 -6.70
CA ILE A 213 3.79 -30.74 -7.00
C ILE A 213 3.98 -29.46 -6.19
N MET A 214 2.92 -28.66 -6.08
CA MET A 214 2.91 -27.43 -5.31
C MET A 214 1.68 -27.45 -4.41
N PRO A 215 1.83 -27.80 -3.12
CA PRO A 215 0.78 -27.60 -2.14
C PRO A 215 0.37 -26.13 -2.11
N GLU A 216 -0.83 -25.84 -1.58
CA GLU A 216 -1.30 -24.46 -1.48
C GLU A 216 -0.29 -23.62 -0.69
N PHE A 217 0.43 -22.76 -1.41
CA PHE A 217 1.47 -21.92 -0.86
C PHE A 217 1.07 -20.46 -1.00
N THR A 218 0.41 -19.97 0.03
CA THR A 218 0.20 -18.53 0.20
C THR A 218 1.39 -17.97 0.96
N ALA A 219 2.26 -17.25 0.27
CA ALA A 219 3.17 -16.29 0.89
C ALA A 219 2.67 -14.87 0.64
N PRO A 220 1.67 -14.36 1.42
CA PRO A 220 1.08 -13.04 1.21
C PRO A 220 2.13 -11.92 1.13
N ILE A 221 3.23 -12.11 1.86
CA ILE A 221 4.35 -11.18 1.96
C ILE A 221 5.03 -10.98 0.60
N VAL A 222 5.21 -12.03 -0.20
CA VAL A 222 6.03 -11.97 -1.43
C VAL A 222 5.32 -11.16 -2.53
N GLY A 223 4.02 -11.37 -2.71
CA GLY A 223 3.22 -10.69 -3.73
C GLY A 223 3.11 -9.17 -3.52
N TYR A 224 2.69 -8.75 -2.33
CA TYR A 224 2.46 -7.33 -2.05
C TYR A 224 3.75 -6.51 -1.90
N VAL A 225 4.85 -7.15 -1.49
CA VAL A 225 6.19 -6.54 -1.58
C VAL A 225 6.57 -6.30 -3.04
N GLY A 226 6.21 -7.19 -3.97
CA GLY A 226 6.37 -6.98 -5.41
C GLY A 226 5.73 -5.67 -5.89
N PHE A 227 4.52 -5.34 -5.43
CA PHE A 227 3.89 -4.05 -5.72
C PHE A 227 4.63 -2.85 -5.12
N CYS A 228 5.21 -2.98 -3.92
CA CYS A 228 6.05 -1.94 -3.35
C CYS A 228 7.25 -1.62 -4.25
N PHE A 229 7.92 -2.66 -4.74
CA PHE A 229 9.02 -2.52 -5.68
C PHE A 229 8.58 -1.98 -7.04
N LEU A 230 7.44 -2.43 -7.56
CA LEU A 230 6.89 -1.94 -8.82
C LEU A 230 6.60 -0.43 -8.74
N GLY A 231 5.97 0.03 -7.65
CA GLY A 231 5.73 1.45 -7.42
C GLY A 231 7.02 2.27 -7.37
N TYR A 232 8.04 1.76 -6.66
CA TYR A 232 9.35 2.41 -6.61
C TYR A 232 10.03 2.46 -7.98
N ALA A 233 10.01 1.36 -8.73
CA ALA A 233 10.63 1.26 -10.05
C ALA A 233 9.93 2.19 -11.06
N LEU A 234 8.60 2.16 -11.11
CA LEU A 234 7.78 3.06 -11.93
C LEU A 234 8.01 4.53 -11.56
N ALA A 235 8.11 4.87 -10.27
CA ALA A 235 8.33 6.24 -9.83
C ALA A 235 9.69 6.80 -10.26
N ASN A 236 10.74 5.96 -10.29
CA ASN A 236 12.12 6.36 -10.58
C ASN A 236 12.56 6.08 -12.04
N THR A 237 11.66 5.61 -12.91
CA THR A 237 11.93 5.40 -14.34
C THR A 237 11.25 6.49 -15.18
N SER A 238 11.99 7.20 -16.04
CA SER A 238 11.39 8.07 -17.05
C SER A 238 10.92 7.24 -18.24
N PHE A 239 9.71 7.51 -18.73
CA PHE A 239 9.14 6.80 -19.88
C PHE A 239 8.96 7.77 -21.04
N SER A 240 9.42 7.37 -22.22
CA SER A 240 9.06 8.05 -23.47
C SER A 240 7.58 7.85 -23.77
N LEU A 241 7.02 8.67 -24.66
CA LEU A 241 5.61 8.56 -25.04
C LEU A 241 5.23 7.17 -25.58
N PRO A 242 6.00 6.52 -26.49
CA PRO A 242 5.67 5.17 -26.95
C PRO A 242 5.56 4.15 -25.82
N TRP A 243 6.50 4.16 -24.86
CA TRP A 243 6.44 3.23 -23.73
C TRP A 243 5.27 3.52 -22.79
N ARG A 244 4.89 4.78 -22.61
CA ARG A 244 3.67 5.13 -21.87
C ARG A 244 2.43 4.58 -22.56
N LEU A 245 2.34 4.71 -23.88
CA LEU A 245 1.22 4.16 -24.67
C LEU A 245 1.16 2.63 -24.54
N VAL A 246 2.29 1.93 -24.62
CA VAL A 246 2.34 0.47 -24.38
C VAL A 246 1.79 0.13 -22.99
N ILE A 247 2.23 0.82 -21.94
CA ILE A 247 1.74 0.60 -20.58
C ILE A 247 0.23 0.85 -20.50
N TYR A 248 -0.29 1.90 -21.15
CA TYR A 248 -1.73 2.18 -21.15
C TYR A 248 -2.54 1.15 -21.92
N VAL A 249 -2.08 0.70 -23.09
CA VAL A 249 -2.73 -0.36 -23.87
C VAL A 249 -2.77 -1.66 -23.07
N LEU A 250 -1.65 -2.07 -22.47
CA LEU A 250 -1.61 -3.26 -21.61
C LEU A 250 -2.50 -3.11 -20.38
N GLY A 251 -2.56 -1.92 -19.78
CA GLY A 251 -3.43 -1.66 -18.65
C GLY A 251 -4.91 -1.74 -19.00
N VAL A 252 -5.33 -1.13 -20.11
CA VAL A 252 -6.71 -1.23 -20.61
C VAL A 252 -7.05 -2.67 -20.96
N ALA A 253 -6.16 -3.40 -21.64
CA ALA A 253 -6.33 -4.81 -21.92
C ALA A 253 -6.44 -5.65 -20.62
N GLY A 254 -5.65 -5.32 -19.59
CA GLY A 254 -5.75 -5.93 -18.27
C GLY A 254 -7.11 -5.68 -17.62
N SER A 255 -7.56 -4.43 -17.56
CA SER A 255 -8.88 -4.11 -17.01
C SER A 255 -10.01 -4.80 -17.79
N LEU A 256 -9.96 -4.82 -19.13
CA LEU A 256 -10.92 -5.55 -19.96
C LEU A 256 -10.88 -7.06 -19.73
N THR A 257 -9.69 -7.64 -19.53
CA THR A 257 -9.55 -9.06 -19.16
C THR A 257 -10.24 -9.34 -17.82
N HIS A 258 -10.07 -8.47 -16.83
CA HIS A 258 -10.80 -8.61 -15.55
C HIS A 258 -12.31 -8.51 -15.75
N ILE A 259 -12.78 -7.51 -16.51
CA ILE A 259 -14.22 -7.22 -16.68
C ILE A 259 -14.94 -8.26 -17.52
N LEU A 260 -14.29 -8.81 -18.55
CA LEU A 260 -14.93 -9.69 -19.54
C LEU A 260 -14.54 -11.15 -19.33
N TYR A 261 -13.24 -11.42 -19.20
CA TYR A 261 -12.74 -12.79 -19.10
C TYR A 261 -12.80 -13.35 -17.68
N GLY A 262 -12.68 -12.50 -16.66
CA GLY A 262 -12.88 -12.89 -15.25
C GLY A 262 -14.26 -13.55 -15.03
N PRO A 263 -15.37 -12.87 -15.36
CA PRO A 263 -16.72 -13.42 -15.37
C PRO A 263 -16.85 -14.74 -16.14
N TYR A 264 -16.29 -14.80 -17.34
CA TYR A 264 -16.28 -16.03 -18.14
C TYR A 264 -15.61 -17.20 -17.41
N LEU A 265 -14.45 -16.98 -16.77
CA LEU A 265 -13.76 -18.00 -15.97
C LEU A 265 -14.60 -18.41 -14.75
N THR A 266 -15.24 -17.45 -14.08
CA THR A 266 -16.11 -17.71 -12.92
C THR A 266 -17.27 -18.64 -13.28
N LEU A 267 -17.84 -18.50 -14.47
CA LEU A 267 -18.98 -19.33 -14.92
C LEU A 267 -18.57 -20.68 -15.51
N ASN A 268 -17.46 -20.72 -16.26
CA ASN A 268 -17.12 -21.88 -17.10
C ASN A 268 -15.94 -22.70 -16.56
N HIS A 269 -15.12 -22.12 -15.69
CA HIS A 269 -13.86 -22.70 -15.22
C HIS A 269 -13.61 -22.39 -13.74
N HIS A 270 -14.52 -22.85 -12.87
CA HIS A 270 -14.43 -22.67 -11.43
C HIS A 270 -13.05 -23.00 -10.87
N GLY A 271 -12.51 -22.11 -10.06
CA GLY A 271 -11.17 -22.20 -9.49
C GLY A 271 -10.09 -21.50 -10.33
N LEU A 272 -10.36 -21.08 -11.57
CA LEU A 272 -9.41 -20.33 -12.40
C LEU A 272 -9.61 -18.81 -12.36
N GLU A 273 -10.72 -18.31 -11.82
CA GLU A 273 -11.09 -16.89 -11.82
C GLU A 273 -10.03 -15.99 -11.16
N SER A 274 -9.31 -16.49 -10.15
CA SER A 274 -8.24 -15.72 -9.50
C SER A 274 -7.06 -15.40 -10.42
N LEU A 275 -6.90 -16.09 -11.56
CA LEU A 275 -5.89 -15.75 -12.58
C LEU A 275 -6.23 -14.46 -13.33
N ALA A 276 -7.50 -14.06 -13.34
CA ALA A 276 -7.96 -12.85 -14.01
C ALA A 276 -8.39 -11.75 -13.02
N MET A 277 -8.91 -12.13 -11.85
CA MET A 277 -9.59 -11.19 -10.94
C MET A 277 -8.85 -10.92 -9.62
N SER A 278 -7.79 -11.67 -9.31
CA SER A 278 -7.00 -11.47 -8.08
C SER A 278 -6.22 -10.15 -8.13
N TYR A 279 -5.91 -9.59 -6.96
CA TYR A 279 -5.00 -8.44 -6.84
C TYR A 279 -3.59 -8.74 -7.36
N LEU A 280 -3.14 -10.00 -7.29
CA LEU A 280 -1.83 -10.46 -7.76
C LEU A 280 -1.87 -11.03 -9.19
N SER A 281 -3.00 -10.92 -9.88
CA SER A 281 -3.13 -11.39 -11.25
C SER A 281 -2.43 -10.48 -12.26
N ILE A 282 -2.03 -11.04 -13.40
CA ILE A 282 -1.41 -10.28 -14.51
C ILE A 282 -2.29 -9.10 -14.95
N PRO A 283 -3.62 -9.30 -15.17
CA PRO A 283 -4.50 -8.20 -15.55
C PRO A 283 -4.48 -7.03 -14.56
N THR A 284 -4.54 -7.31 -13.26
CA THR A 284 -4.48 -6.29 -12.21
C THR A 284 -3.12 -5.58 -12.17
N ILE A 285 -2.02 -6.31 -12.34
CA ILE A 285 -0.66 -5.72 -12.36
C ILE A 285 -0.53 -4.69 -13.48
N PHE A 286 -1.00 -5.03 -14.69
CA PHE A 286 -0.98 -4.10 -15.81
C PHE A 286 -1.91 -2.91 -15.59
N TRP A 287 -3.12 -3.15 -15.10
CA TRP A 287 -4.06 -2.06 -14.82
C TRP A 287 -3.52 -1.09 -13.77
N ALA A 288 -3.02 -1.58 -12.65
CA ALA A 288 -2.41 -0.76 -11.60
C ALA A 288 -1.20 0.04 -12.10
N SER A 289 -0.37 -0.57 -12.96
CA SER A 289 0.78 0.11 -13.57
C SER A 289 0.34 1.26 -14.48
N ALA A 290 -0.69 1.06 -15.29
CA ALA A 290 -1.25 2.09 -16.16
C ALA A 290 -1.84 3.26 -15.39
N VAL A 291 -2.67 2.98 -14.37
CA VAL A 291 -3.23 4.02 -13.50
C VAL A 291 -2.12 4.79 -12.80
N PHE A 292 -1.11 4.11 -12.26
CA PHE A 292 0.03 4.76 -11.63
C PHE A 292 0.79 5.69 -12.60
N VAL A 293 1.15 5.20 -13.79
CA VAL A 293 1.89 5.97 -14.79
C VAL A 293 1.06 7.13 -15.33
N PHE A 294 -0.26 6.98 -15.44
CA PHE A 294 -1.18 8.07 -15.79
C PHE A 294 -1.04 9.22 -14.80
N PHE A 295 -1.26 9.00 -13.50
CA PHE A 295 -1.15 10.06 -12.48
C PHE A 295 0.24 10.65 -12.36
N LYS A 296 1.29 9.80 -12.45
CA LYS A 296 2.68 10.27 -12.46
C LYS A 296 2.94 11.26 -13.59
N SER A 297 2.32 11.05 -14.75
CA SER A 297 2.58 11.82 -15.97
C SER A 297 1.75 13.10 -16.07
N LEU A 298 0.75 13.27 -15.21
CA LEU A 298 -0.03 14.49 -15.15
C LEU A 298 0.83 15.64 -14.57
N PRO A 299 0.73 16.87 -15.11
CA PRO A 299 1.47 18.03 -14.60
C PRO A 299 0.84 18.59 -13.31
N LEU A 300 0.55 17.72 -12.33
CA LEU A 300 -0.17 18.06 -11.09
C LEU A 300 0.57 19.08 -10.21
N ASN A 301 1.90 19.20 -10.39
CA ASN A 301 2.70 20.23 -9.72
C ASN A 301 2.40 21.65 -10.24
N ARG A 302 1.73 21.78 -11.40
CA ARG A 302 1.28 23.07 -11.96
C ARG A 302 -0.10 23.49 -11.44
N LEU A 303 -0.77 22.64 -10.65
CA LEU A 303 -2.07 23.01 -10.06
C LEU A 303 -1.91 24.17 -9.06
N PRO A 304 -2.95 25.01 -8.87
CA PRO A 304 -2.95 26.04 -7.85
C PRO A 304 -2.63 25.49 -6.45
N GLN A 305 -1.95 26.28 -5.62
CA GLN A 305 -1.55 25.86 -4.28
C GLN A 305 -2.75 25.45 -3.40
N ALA A 306 -3.91 26.09 -3.59
CA ALA A 306 -5.15 25.73 -2.94
C ALA A 306 -5.59 24.29 -3.28
N ALA A 307 -5.56 23.91 -4.56
CA ALA A 307 -5.89 22.56 -5.02
C ALA A 307 -4.91 21.51 -4.48
N GLN A 308 -3.60 21.78 -4.50
CA GLN A 308 -2.59 20.88 -3.93
C GLN A 308 -2.74 20.71 -2.41
N THR A 309 -3.22 21.75 -1.73
CA THR A 309 -3.52 21.73 -0.30
C THR A 309 -4.81 20.95 -0.01
N GLY A 310 -5.85 21.12 -0.82
CA GLY A 310 -7.09 20.34 -0.75
C GLY A 310 -6.80 18.84 -0.91
N LEU A 311 -6.09 18.47 -1.98
CA LEU A 311 -5.65 17.08 -2.22
C LEU A 311 -4.84 16.52 -1.05
N ARG A 312 -3.98 17.33 -0.41
CA ARG A 312 -3.25 16.92 0.80
C ARG A 312 -4.20 16.53 1.92
N LYS A 313 -5.19 17.39 2.18
CA LYS A 313 -6.13 17.21 3.28
C LYS A 313 -6.98 15.97 3.04
N LEU A 314 -7.47 15.78 1.80
CA LEU A 314 -8.21 14.59 1.40
C LEU A 314 -7.36 13.32 1.53
N SER A 315 -6.14 13.33 0.97
CA SER A 315 -5.22 12.19 1.08
C SER A 315 -4.87 11.85 2.52
N ALA A 316 -4.87 12.82 3.44
CA ALA A 316 -4.60 12.58 4.85
C ALA A 316 -5.78 11.95 5.61
N LEU A 317 -6.96 11.83 5.01
CA LEU A 317 -8.15 11.20 5.61
C LEU A 317 -8.37 9.77 5.10
N THR A 318 -7.69 9.35 4.03
CA THR A 318 -7.93 8.08 3.34
C THR A 318 -7.76 6.85 4.25
N PHE A 319 -6.77 6.88 5.15
CA PHE A 319 -6.57 5.81 6.12
C PHE A 319 -7.74 5.66 7.09
N GLY A 320 -8.28 6.78 7.59
CA GLY A 320 -9.48 6.77 8.44
C GLY A 320 -10.72 6.29 7.66
N VAL A 321 -10.88 6.72 6.40
CA VAL A 321 -11.97 6.26 5.53
C VAL A 321 -11.90 4.74 5.35
N TYR A 322 -10.70 4.22 5.10
CA TYR A 322 -10.46 2.77 5.00
C TYR A 322 -10.89 2.04 6.28
N LEU A 323 -10.65 2.59 7.46
CA LEU A 323 -11.02 1.95 8.71
C LEU A 323 -12.53 1.93 8.96
N ILE A 324 -13.27 2.98 8.56
CA ILE A 324 -14.67 3.17 8.95
C ILE A 324 -15.72 2.80 7.90
N HIS A 325 -15.37 2.79 6.61
CA HIS A 325 -16.37 2.70 5.53
C HIS A 325 -17.25 1.45 5.64
N LEU A 326 -16.70 0.29 6.00
CA LEU A 326 -17.47 -0.94 6.14
C LEU A 326 -18.46 -0.85 7.31
N LEU A 327 -18.09 -0.17 8.40
CA LEU A 327 -19.00 0.10 9.51
C LEU A 327 -20.19 0.96 9.06
N ILE A 328 -19.96 1.94 8.19
CA ILE A 328 -21.04 2.77 7.62
C ILE A 328 -21.93 1.93 6.71
N ILE A 329 -21.34 1.10 5.84
CA ILE A 329 -22.09 0.18 4.95
C ILE A 329 -23.00 -0.74 5.78
N GLN A 330 -22.46 -1.36 6.83
CA GLN A 330 -23.19 -2.27 7.72
C GLN A 330 -24.26 -1.54 8.53
N GLY A 331 -23.95 -0.36 9.06
CA GLY A 331 -24.91 0.45 9.81
C GLY A 331 -26.09 0.89 8.94
N LEU A 332 -25.83 1.39 7.73
CA LEU A 332 -26.89 1.75 6.78
C LEU A 332 -27.80 0.55 6.48
N ALA A 333 -27.23 -0.62 6.23
CA ALA A 333 -28.01 -1.84 6.03
C ALA A 333 -28.85 -2.21 7.27
N ALA A 334 -28.25 -2.17 8.47
CA ALA A 334 -28.92 -2.51 9.72
C ALA A 334 -30.09 -1.57 10.08
N TYR A 335 -30.00 -0.29 9.71
CA TYR A 335 -31.04 0.72 9.96
C TYR A 335 -32.01 0.91 8.78
N GLY A 336 -32.10 -0.06 7.87
CA GLY A 336 -33.13 -0.09 6.82
C GLY A 336 -32.78 0.66 5.53
N TRP A 337 -31.51 1.00 5.32
CA TRP A 337 -30.99 1.66 4.12
C TRP A 337 -29.94 0.79 3.38
N PRO A 338 -30.19 -0.51 3.14
CA PRO A 338 -29.26 -1.31 2.34
C PRO A 338 -29.25 -0.85 0.88
N LEU A 339 -28.17 -1.15 0.17
CA LEU A 339 -28.13 -1.04 -1.29
C LEU A 339 -29.01 -2.14 -1.89
N VAL A 340 -30.17 -1.76 -2.43
CA VAL A 340 -31.17 -2.70 -2.99
C VAL A 340 -31.24 -2.71 -4.51
N ASP A 341 -30.74 -1.66 -5.16
CA ASP A 341 -30.74 -1.50 -6.62
C ASP A 341 -29.31 -1.30 -7.11
N TYR A 342 -28.84 -2.19 -7.99
CA TYR A 342 -27.51 -2.13 -8.60
C TYR A 342 -27.27 -0.79 -9.31
N ARG A 343 -28.30 -0.14 -9.86
CA ARG A 343 -28.19 1.17 -10.52
C ARG A 343 -27.74 2.27 -9.56
N LEU A 344 -27.99 2.07 -8.26
CA LEU A 344 -27.59 2.99 -7.20
C LEU A 344 -26.21 2.66 -6.64
N GLU A 345 -25.49 1.66 -7.14
CA GLU A 345 -24.22 1.24 -6.56
C GLU A 345 -23.15 2.34 -6.57
N ALA A 346 -22.99 3.02 -7.70
CA ALA A 346 -22.06 4.15 -7.83
C ALA A 346 -22.43 5.35 -6.93
N PRO A 347 -23.67 5.89 -6.94
CA PRO A 347 -24.03 6.97 -6.03
C PRO A 347 -23.98 6.53 -4.56
N TYR A 348 -24.31 5.28 -4.23
CA TYR A 348 -24.20 4.74 -2.88
C TYR A 348 -22.73 4.67 -2.43
N ALA A 349 -21.80 4.25 -3.30
CA ALA A 349 -20.35 4.27 -3.00
C ALA A 349 -19.84 5.68 -2.71
N LEU A 350 -20.26 6.66 -3.51
CA LEU A 350 -19.90 8.06 -3.31
C LEU A 350 -20.49 8.62 -2.01
N MET A 351 -21.74 8.27 -1.69
CA MET A 351 -22.38 8.62 -0.43
C MET A 351 -21.61 8.03 0.76
N VAL A 352 -21.31 6.73 0.75
CA VAL A 352 -20.54 6.06 1.82
C VAL A 352 -19.15 6.69 1.96
N TRP A 353 -18.47 6.96 0.85
CA TRP A 353 -17.16 7.62 0.85
C TRP A 353 -17.24 9.03 1.45
N ALA A 354 -18.22 9.84 1.05
CA ALA A 354 -18.41 11.20 1.55
C ALA A 354 -18.75 11.19 3.05
N SER A 355 -19.67 10.32 3.48
CA SER A 355 -20.03 10.14 4.88
C SER A 355 -18.84 9.68 5.72
N SER A 356 -18.04 8.74 5.20
CA SER A 356 -16.78 8.31 5.84
C SER A 356 -15.82 9.48 6.00
N LEU A 357 -15.68 10.31 4.96
CA LEU A 357 -14.75 11.43 4.95
C LEU A 357 -15.15 12.50 5.98
N ILE A 358 -16.44 12.85 6.04
CA ILE A 358 -16.99 13.79 7.01
C ILE A 358 -16.79 13.25 8.42
N LEU A 359 -17.15 11.99 8.67
CA LEU A 359 -17.04 11.38 9.99
C LEU A 359 -15.58 11.30 10.46
N VAL A 360 -14.66 10.88 9.59
CA VAL A 360 -13.22 10.87 9.92
C VAL A 360 -12.71 12.29 10.18
N TRP A 361 -13.14 13.27 9.39
CA TRP A 361 -12.75 14.66 9.62
C TRP A 361 -13.22 15.18 10.99
N LEU A 362 -14.45 14.89 11.39
CA LEU A 362 -15.00 15.23 12.71
C LEU A 362 -14.27 14.48 13.83
N LEU A 363 -14.09 13.17 13.70
CA LEU A 363 -13.39 12.34 14.68
C LEU A 363 -11.95 12.82 14.94
N ARG A 364 -11.29 13.37 13.90
CA ARG A 364 -9.92 13.89 14.02
C ARG A 364 -9.82 15.21 14.79
N TRP A 365 -10.93 15.83 15.17
CA TRP A 365 -10.92 16.98 16.07
C TRP A 365 -10.60 16.57 17.51
N ILE A 366 -10.86 15.31 17.86
CA ILE A 366 -10.55 14.75 19.18
C ILE A 366 -9.09 14.21 19.16
N PRO A 367 -8.13 14.80 19.89
CA PRO A 367 -6.71 14.47 19.72
C PRO A 367 -6.34 12.99 19.98
N PRO A 368 -6.88 12.31 21.01
CA PRO A 368 -6.63 10.87 21.21
C PRO A 368 -7.18 10.02 20.06
N VAL A 369 -8.38 10.32 19.58
CA VAL A 369 -9.03 9.63 18.44
C VAL A 369 -8.22 9.83 17.17
N ARG A 370 -7.80 11.06 16.89
CA ARG A 370 -6.87 11.38 15.80
C ARG A 370 -5.54 10.66 15.91
N LYS A 371 -5.05 10.31 17.10
CA LYS A 371 -3.73 9.67 17.24
C LYS A 371 -3.80 8.15 17.12
N TRP A 372 -4.85 7.54 17.64
CA TRP A 372 -4.92 6.10 17.88
C TRP A 372 -6.01 5.39 17.08
N LEU A 373 -7.15 6.04 16.85
CA LEU A 373 -8.29 5.44 16.16
C LEU A 373 -8.26 5.73 14.65
N VAL A 374 -8.02 7.00 14.28
CA VAL A 374 -7.98 7.45 12.88
C VAL A 374 -6.74 8.33 12.60
N PRO A 375 -5.52 7.74 12.66
CA PRO A 375 -4.24 8.46 12.54
C PRO A 375 -4.02 9.25 11.25
#